data_AF-A0ABD1RV34-F1
#
_entry.id   AF-A0ABD1RV34-F1
#
_cell.length_a   1.000
_cell.length_b   1.000
_cell.length_c   1.000
_cell.angle_alpha   90.00
_cell.angle_beta   90.00
_cell.angle_gamma   90.00
#
_symmetry.space_group_name_H-M   'P 1'
#
loop_
_entity.id
_entity.type
_entity.pdbx_description
1 polymer ?
#
loop_
_entity_poly.entity_id
_entity_poly.type
_entity_poly.pdbx_seq_one_letter_code
_entity_poly.pdbx_strand_id
1 'polypeptide(L)'
;MVNRLEETNTRLHLPLYKASITGDWEKAKKFLQENPDAIRASITVTLETAHMVAARSSKRIHFVKELVELMEPEDLALGDGSGFTALHVTALIDNIMVEKF
;
A
#
# COMPACT_ATOMS: atom_id res chain seq x y z
N MET A 1 -3.04 24.10 -2.56
CA MET A 1 -2.95 23.92 -4.01
C MET A 1 -2.26 22.59 -4.20
N VAL A 2 -2.99 21.51 -4.49
CA VAL A 2 -2.38 20.22 -4.81
C VAL A 2 -1.76 20.32 -6.20
N ASN A 3 -0.55 19.80 -6.37
CA ASN A 3 0.21 19.98 -7.60
C ASN A 3 -0.41 19.11 -8.72
N ARG A 4 -0.46 19.59 -9.96
CA ARG A 4 -1.06 18.85 -11.10
C ARG A 4 -0.41 17.47 -11.32
N LEU A 5 0.86 17.35 -10.93
CA LEU A 5 1.61 16.09 -10.93
C LEU A 5 1.11 15.09 -9.86
N GLU A 6 0.73 15.57 -8.68
CA GLU A 6 0.15 14.75 -7.59
C GLU A 6 -1.24 14.23 -7.98
N GLU A 7 -2.07 15.07 -8.61
CA GLU A 7 -3.38 14.65 -9.13
C GLU A 7 -3.25 13.58 -10.23
N THR A 8 -2.28 13.74 -11.13
CA THR A 8 -2.04 12.80 -12.24
C THR A 8 -1.51 11.45 -11.71
N ASN A 9 -0.61 11.48 -10.72
CA ASN A 9 -0.10 10.28 -10.07
C ASN A 9 -1.22 9.55 -9.29
N THR A 10 -2.08 10.30 -8.59
CA THR A 10 -3.25 9.75 -7.90
C THR A 10 -4.24 9.09 -8.87
N ARG A 11 -4.41 9.65 -10.08
CA ARG A 11 -5.29 9.07 -11.12
C ARG A 11 -4.73 7.78 -11.71
N LEU A 12 -3.41 7.68 -11.91
CA LEU A 12 -2.76 6.48 -12.41
C LEU A 12 -2.95 5.30 -11.46
N HIS A 13 -2.82 5.55 -10.15
CA HIS A 13 -2.94 4.52 -9.13
C HIS A 13 -4.35 4.37 -8.54
N LEU A 14 -5.34 5.08 -9.09
CA LEU A 14 -6.73 5.02 -8.61
C LEU A 14 -7.30 3.59 -8.55
N PRO A 15 -7.03 2.68 -9.52
CA PRO A 15 -7.48 1.29 -9.42
C PRO A 15 -6.87 0.57 -8.20
N LEU A 16 -5.56 0.74 -7.98
CA LEU A 16 -4.84 0.14 -6.86
C LEU A 16 -5.31 0.71 -5.52
N TYR A 17 -5.55 2.03 -5.44
CA TYR A 17 -6.13 2.67 -4.26
C TYR A 17 -7.51 2.10 -3.93
N LYS A 18 -8.41 1.98 -4.93
CA LYS A 18 -9.74 1.40 -4.76
C LYS A 18 -9.66 -0.04 -4.27
N ALA A 19 -8.80 -0.86 -4.87
CA ALA A 19 -8.58 -2.23 -4.45
C ALA A 19 -8.06 -2.31 -3.00
N SER A 20 -7.17 -1.39 -2.60
CA SER A 20 -6.60 -1.33 -1.26
C SER A 20 -7.63 -0.95 -0.18
N ILE A 21 -8.55 -0.02 -0.47
CA ILE A 21 -9.62 0.33 0.47
C ILE A 21 -10.68 -0.77 0.59
N THR A 22 -10.95 -1.52 -0.48
CA THR A 22 -11.95 -2.59 -0.48
C THR A 22 -11.39 -3.96 -0.07
N GLY A 23 -10.07 -4.15 -0.12
CA GLY A 23 -9.42 -5.46 0.05
C GLY A 23 -9.58 -6.40 -1.15
N ASP A 24 -9.77 -5.86 -2.36
CA ASP A 24 -9.98 -6.65 -3.59
C ASP A 24 -8.63 -7.10 -4.17
N TRP A 25 -8.12 -8.23 -3.68
CA TRP A 25 -6.79 -8.73 -4.03
C TRP A 25 -6.64 -9.01 -5.52
N GLU A 26 -7.62 -9.64 -6.16
CA GLU A 26 -7.55 -9.99 -7.57
C GLU A 26 -7.39 -8.75 -8.46
N LYS A 27 -8.09 -7.65 -8.14
CA LYS A 27 -7.91 -6.38 -8.86
C LYS A 27 -6.54 -5.76 -8.60
N ALA A 28 -6.06 -5.78 -7.36
CA ALA A 28 -4.74 -5.25 -7.03
C ALA A 28 -3.62 -6.06 -7.72
N LYS A 29 -3.69 -7.39 -7.65
CA LYS A 29 -2.75 -8.31 -8.29
C LYS A 29 -2.66 -8.07 -9.78
N LYS A 30 -3.81 -8.00 -10.48
CA LYS A 30 -3.83 -7.71 -11.91
C LYS A 30 -3.14 -6.36 -12.23
N PHE A 31 -3.47 -5.33 -11.46
CA PHE A 31 -2.86 -4.01 -11.64
C PHE A 31 -1.34 -4.03 -11.43
N LEU A 32 -0.86 -4.73 -10.39
CA LEU A 32 0.56 -4.86 -10.06
C LEU A 32 1.33 -5.71 -11.08
N GLN A 33 0.69 -6.72 -11.68
CA GLN A 33 1.29 -7.48 -12.78
C GLN A 33 1.52 -6.62 -14.02
N GLU A 34 0.58 -5.70 -14.30
CA GLU A 34 0.69 -4.75 -15.40
C GLU A 34 1.64 -3.57 -15.06
N ASN A 35 1.81 -3.26 -13.77
CA ASN A 35 2.57 -2.12 -13.27
C ASN A 35 3.40 -2.50 -12.01
N PRO A 36 4.49 -3.27 -12.14
CA PRO A 36 5.23 -3.80 -10.99
C PRO A 36 5.74 -2.72 -10.02
N ASP A 37 6.22 -1.59 -10.55
CA ASP A 37 6.74 -0.48 -9.74
C ASP A 37 5.67 0.18 -8.86
N ALA A 38 4.38 -0.06 -9.13
CA ALA A 38 3.30 0.49 -8.34
C ALA A 38 3.22 -0.09 -6.91
N ILE A 39 3.94 -1.18 -6.62
CA ILE A 39 4.06 -1.73 -5.26
C ILE A 39 4.74 -0.72 -4.30
N ARG A 40 5.63 0.13 -4.83
CA ARG A 40 6.37 1.18 -4.10
C ARG A 40 5.76 2.57 -4.26
N ALA A 41 4.75 2.71 -5.12
CA ALA A 41 4.21 4.01 -5.47
C ALA A 41 3.42 4.64 -4.31
N SER A 42 3.57 5.94 -4.16
CA SER A 42 2.64 6.78 -3.42
C SER A 42 1.33 6.91 -4.19
N ILE A 43 0.26 6.31 -3.68
CA ILE A 43 -1.05 6.23 -4.33
C ILE A 43 -2.08 7.22 -3.75
N THR A 44 -1.70 7.96 -2.71
CA THR A 44 -2.51 9.00 -2.08
C THR A 44 -1.75 10.33 -2.03
N VAL A 45 -2.48 11.41 -1.79
CA VAL A 45 -1.89 12.76 -1.59
C VAL A 45 -1.04 12.87 -0.32
N THR A 46 -1.21 11.94 0.61
CA THR A 46 -0.41 11.82 1.85
C THR A 46 0.81 10.91 1.65
N LEU A 47 1.15 10.59 0.40
CA LEU A 47 2.28 9.75 0.00
C LEU A 47 2.22 8.29 0.43
N GLU A 48 1.03 7.78 0.74
CA GLU A 48 0.87 6.41 1.23
C GLU A 48 0.94 5.37 0.12
N THR A 49 1.45 4.18 0.45
CA THR A 49 1.44 3.02 -0.44
C THR A 49 0.14 2.21 -0.31
N ALA A 50 -0.09 1.27 -1.24
CA ALA A 50 -1.23 0.33 -1.18
C ALA A 50 -1.30 -0.44 0.15
N HIS A 51 -0.14 -0.83 0.68
CA HIS A 51 -0.02 -1.54 1.94
C HIS A 51 -0.51 -0.69 3.13
N MET A 52 -0.05 0.56 3.25
CA MET A 52 -0.49 1.47 4.32
C MET A 52 -2.01 1.72 4.27
N VAL A 53 -2.56 1.94 3.07
CA VAL A 53 -4.00 2.14 2.88
C VAL A 53 -4.79 0.91 3.33
N ALA A 54 -4.36 -0.29 2.92
CA ALA A 54 -5.03 -1.53 3.30
C ALA A 54 -4.92 -1.81 4.81
N ALA A 55 -3.77 -1.54 5.42
CA ALA A 55 -3.46 -1.80 6.82
C ALA A 55 -4.31 -1.00 7.83
N ARG A 56 -5.06 0.03 7.39
CA ARG A 56 -6.03 0.74 8.24
C ARG A 56 -7.23 -0.10 8.72
N SER A 57 -7.38 -1.35 8.30
CA SER A 57 -8.49 -2.22 8.71
C SER A 57 -8.06 -3.66 8.84
N SER A 58 -8.37 -4.26 9.99
CA SER A 58 -8.21 -5.69 10.26
C SER A 58 -9.07 -6.59 9.37
N LYS A 59 -10.02 -6.05 8.59
CA LYS A 59 -10.78 -6.84 7.59
C LYS A 59 -9.97 -7.17 6.34
N ARG A 60 -8.81 -6.53 6.13
CA ARG A 60 -8.00 -6.63 4.91
C ARG A 60 -6.67 -7.36 5.13
N ILE A 61 -6.59 -8.18 6.18
CA ILE A 61 -5.37 -8.90 6.58
C ILE A 61 -4.80 -9.75 5.45
N HIS A 62 -5.64 -10.51 4.76
CA HIS A 62 -5.19 -11.30 3.61
C HIS A 62 -4.57 -10.41 2.53
N PHE A 63 -5.22 -9.31 2.18
CA PHE A 63 -4.73 -8.37 1.17
C PHE A 63 -3.37 -7.79 1.57
N VAL A 64 -3.21 -7.41 2.84
CA VAL A 64 -1.95 -6.91 3.39
C VAL A 64 -0.85 -7.98 3.31
N LYS A 65 -1.13 -9.23 3.69
CA LYS A 65 -0.16 -10.33 3.60
C LYS A 65 0.32 -10.57 2.18
N GLU A 66 -0.60 -10.57 1.22
CA GLU A 66 -0.25 -10.74 -0.19
C GLU A 66 0.63 -9.59 -0.72
N LEU A 67 0.38 -8.35 -0.30
CA LEU A 67 1.25 -7.24 -0.64
C LEU A 67 2.66 -7.41 -0.05
N VAL A 68 2.77 -7.87 1.21
CA VAL A 68 4.06 -8.13 1.87
C VAL A 68 4.84 -9.24 1.16
N GLU A 69 4.18 -10.23 0.58
CA GLU A 69 4.85 -11.28 -0.21
C GLU A 69 5.43 -10.75 -1.53
N LEU A 70 4.96 -9.61 -2.03
CA LEU A 70 5.50 -8.95 -3.22
C LEU A 70 6.52 -7.84 -2.91
N MET A 71 6.69 -7.49 -1.65
CA MET A 71 7.56 -6.40 -1.20
C MET A 71 8.94 -6.92 -0.81
N GLU A 72 9.97 -6.15 -1.16
CA GLU A 72 11.30 -6.32 -0.58
C GLU A 72 11.34 -5.69 0.82
N PRO A 73 12.26 -6.10 1.71
CA PRO A 73 12.38 -5.53 3.05
C PRO A 73 12.51 -3.99 3.06
N GLU A 74 13.18 -3.42 2.06
CA GLU A 74 13.36 -1.98 1.90
C GLU A 74 12.03 -1.26 1.60
N ASP A 75 11.08 -1.94 0.96
CA ASP A 75 9.76 -1.36 0.62
C ASP A 75 8.90 -1.17 1.87
N LEU A 76 9.10 -2.03 2.87
CA LEU A 76 8.44 -1.91 4.18
C LEU A 76 8.95 -0.72 4.99
N ALA A 77 10.14 -0.20 4.65
CA ALA A 77 10.72 0.98 5.26
C ALA A 77 10.26 2.29 4.60
N LEU A 78 9.54 2.23 3.47
CA LEU A 78 8.97 3.42 2.84
C LEU A 78 7.99 4.10 3.80
N GLY A 79 8.19 5.41 3.98
CA GLY A 79 7.37 6.27 4.83
C GLY A 79 6.33 7.06 4.04
N ASP A 80 5.18 7.33 4.67
CA ASP A 80 4.22 8.31 4.19
C ASP A 80 4.73 9.75 4.43
N GLY A 81 3.93 10.75 4.04
CA GLY A 81 4.28 12.17 4.20
C GLY A 81 4.44 12.64 5.66
N SER A 82 4.09 11.80 6.64
CA SER A 82 4.27 12.05 8.08
C SER A 82 5.41 11.24 8.69
N GLY A 83 6.13 10.43 7.87
CA GLY A 83 7.20 9.55 8.32
C GLY A 83 6.71 8.22 8.92
N PHE A 84 5.41 7.88 8.80
CA PHE A 84 4.93 6.56 9.17
C PHE A 84 5.28 5.55 8.09
N THR A 85 6.01 4.50 8.46
CA THR A 85 6.37 3.44 7.53
C THR A 85 5.23 2.45 7.38
N ALA A 86 5.28 1.67 6.31
CA ALA A 86 4.43 0.50 6.14
C ALA A 86 4.44 -0.38 7.39
N LEU A 87 5.62 -0.59 7.99
CA LEU A 87 5.80 -1.36 9.22
C LEU A 87 5.10 -0.74 10.45
N HIS A 88 5.14 0.59 10.62
CA HIS A 88 4.42 1.26 11.71
C HIS A 88 2.92 1.03 11.63
N VAL A 89 2.35 1.04 10.42
CA VAL A 89 0.90 0.88 10.21
C VAL A 89 0.45 -0.56 10.43
N THR A 90 1.26 -1.56 10.07
CA THR A 90 0.89 -2.98 10.25
C THR A 90 1.12 -3.52 11.65
N ALA A 91 2.02 -2.92 12.46
CA ALA A 91 2.16 -3.27 13.87
C ALA A 91 0.86 -3.06 14.69
N LEU A 92 -0.06 -2.22 14.18
CA LEU A 92 -1.35 -1.93 14.81
C LEU A 92 -2.43 -2.97 14.51
N ILE A 93 -2.22 -3.87 13.53
CA ILE A 93 -3.13 -4.97 13.25
C ILE A 93 -2.61 -6.21 13.99
N ASP A 94 -3.24 -6.51 15.13
CA ASP A 94 -2.94 -7.62 16.06
C ASP A 94 -2.13 -8.78 15.41
N ASN A 95 -0.83 -8.83 15.75
CA ASN A 95 0.09 -9.96 15.58
C ASN A 95 0.49 -10.40 14.14
N ILE A 96 0.39 -9.58 13.10
CA ILE A 96 0.77 -10.04 11.73
C ILE A 96 2.28 -10.04 11.44
N MET A 97 3.04 -9.09 11.99
CA MET A 97 4.38 -8.77 11.45
C MET A 97 5.57 -9.28 12.28
N VAL A 98 5.38 -10.22 13.21
CA VAL A 98 6.52 -10.79 13.94
C VAL A 98 7.21 -11.94 13.17
N GLU A 99 6.71 -12.36 12.00
CA GLU A 99 7.19 -13.59 11.34
C GLU A 99 8.08 -13.40 10.10
N LYS A 100 8.42 -12.17 9.68
CA LYS A 100 9.33 -11.95 8.53
C LYS A 100 10.58 -11.13 8.84
N PHE A 101 11.10 -11.25 10.06
CA PHE A 101 12.42 -10.75 10.47
C PHE A 101 13.17 -11.80 11.29
#